data_AF-A0A1G2VPW0-F1
#
_entry.id   AF-A0A1G2VPW0-F1
#
_cell.length_a   1.000
_cell.length_b   1.000
_cell.length_c   1.000
_cell.angle_alpha   90.00
_cell.angle_beta   90.00
_cell.angle_gamma   90.00
#
_symmetry.space_group_name_H-M   'P 1'
#
loop_
_entity.id
_entity.type
_entity.pdbx_description
1 polymer ?
#
loop_
_entity_poly.entity_id
_entity_poly.type
_entity_poly.pdbx_seq_one_letter_code
_entity_poly.pdbx_strand_id
1 'polypeptide(L)'
;MSIKDFIKKRPYLVWHTDDAEHLSEEAIVESVLNYGDFNDVKKLLSILGVKRTARIFRKQLKQKRVNYEPKIIHYFKLYFQKHA
;
A
#
# COMPACT_ATOMS: atom_id res chain seq x y z
N MET A 1 8.58 1.04 14.69
CA MET A 1 7.35 0.28 14.36
C MET A 1 7.60 -0.41 13.05
N SER A 2 7.47 -1.73 12.99
CA SER A 2 7.60 -2.47 11.73
C SER A 2 6.33 -2.37 10.90
N ILE A 3 6.39 -2.70 9.61
CA ILE A 3 5.20 -2.75 8.74
C ILE A 3 4.21 -3.84 9.18
N LYS A 4 4.70 -4.93 9.76
CA LYS A 4 3.85 -5.99 10.32
C LYS A 4 3.08 -5.49 11.54
N ASP A 5 3.73 -4.77 12.45
CA ASP A 5 3.04 -4.16 13.60
C ASP A 5 1.99 -3.13 13.16
N PHE A 6 2.26 -2.43 12.05
CA PHE A 6 1.35 -1.45 11.48
C PHE A 6 0.06 -2.11 10.95
N ILE A 7 0.17 -3.23 10.23
CA ILE A 7 -1.01 -3.91 9.67
C ILE A 7 -1.81 -4.67 10.72
N LYS A 8 -1.15 -5.27 11.73
CA LYS A 8 -1.84 -5.93 12.87
C LYS A 8 -2.78 -4.98 13.61
N LYS A 9 -2.46 -3.68 13.65
CA LYS A 9 -3.30 -2.65 14.30
C LYS A 9 -4.47 -2.17 13.42
N ARG A 10 -4.56 -2.63 12.17
CA ARG A 10 -5.50 -2.15 11.15
C ARG A 10 -6.14 -3.31 10.38
N PRO A 11 -6.89 -4.18 11.07
CA PRO A 11 -7.52 -5.34 10.42
C PRO A 11 -8.49 -4.95 9.29
N TYR A 12 -9.11 -3.76 9.37
CA TYR A 12 -9.99 -3.24 8.32
C TYR A 12 -9.29 -3.02 6.97
N LEU A 13 -7.97 -2.94 6.91
CA LEU A 13 -7.25 -2.85 5.63
C LEU A 13 -7.13 -4.20 4.92
N VAL A 14 -7.27 -5.30 5.67
CA VAL A 14 -6.97 -6.67 5.22
C VAL A 14 -8.14 -7.61 5.52
N TRP A 15 -9.36 -7.08 5.52
CA TRP A 15 -10.62 -7.80 5.80
C TRP A 15 -10.88 -9.07 4.98
N HIS A 16 -10.12 -9.25 3.88
CA HIS A 16 -10.22 -10.40 2.97
C HIS A 16 -9.30 -11.57 3.35
N THR A 17 -8.53 -11.46 4.44
CA THR A 17 -7.63 -12.52 4.92
C THR A 17 -7.61 -12.58 6.45
N ASP A 18 -7.62 -13.80 6.98
CA ASP A 18 -7.44 -14.07 8.41
C ASP A 18 -5.95 -14.06 8.81
N ASP A 19 -5.04 -14.20 7.84
CA ASP A 19 -3.60 -14.25 8.08
C ASP A 19 -2.92 -12.92 7.81
N ALA A 20 -3.18 -11.94 8.68
CA ALA A 20 -2.54 -10.62 8.61
C ALA A 20 -1.03 -10.66 8.96
N GLU A 21 -0.54 -11.71 9.62
CA GLU A 21 0.85 -11.77 10.12
C GLU A 21 1.86 -12.16 9.04
N HIS A 22 1.42 -12.96 8.06
CA HIS A 22 2.26 -13.43 6.94
C HIS A 22 2.07 -12.63 5.66
N LEU A 23 1.32 -11.52 5.71
CA LEU A 23 1.17 -10.64 4.55
C LEU A 23 2.52 -10.12 4.07
N SER A 24 2.69 -10.20 2.74
CA SER A 24 3.85 -9.62 2.08
C SER A 24 3.80 -8.09 2.17
N GLU A 25 4.97 -7.46 2.15
CA GLU A 25 5.08 -6.00 2.10
C GLU A 25 4.29 -5.40 0.91
N GLU A 26 4.26 -6.11 -0.22
CA GLU A 26 3.53 -5.70 -1.42
C GLU A 26 2.02 -5.71 -1.21
N ALA A 27 1.48 -6.76 -0.57
CA ALA A 27 0.06 -6.86 -0.25
C ALA A 27 -0.37 -5.77 0.76
N ILE A 28 0.49 -5.44 1.72
CA ILE A 28 0.23 -4.35 2.67
C ILE A 28 0.19 -3.00 1.96
N VAL A 29 1.13 -2.72 1.05
CA VAL A 29 1.12 -1.49 0.24
C VAL A 29 -0.16 -1.40 -0.58
N GLU A 30 -0.55 -2.47 -1.28
CA GLU A 30 -1.78 -2.50 -2.08
C GLU A 30 -3.03 -2.21 -1.24
N SER A 31 -3.14 -2.88 -0.09
CA SER A 31 -4.26 -2.73 0.83
C SER A 31 -4.37 -1.32 1.39
N VAL A 32 -3.25 -0.73 1.83
CA VAL A 32 -3.25 0.63 2.39
C VAL A 32 -3.58 1.68 1.34
N LEU A 33 -3.02 1.58 0.13
CA LEU A 33 -3.27 2.57 -0.92
C LEU A 33 -4.71 2.50 -1.44
N ASN A 34 -5.34 1.32 -1.43
CA ASN A 34 -6.74 1.16 -1.84
C ASN A 34 -7.75 1.55 -0.75
N TYR A 35 -7.53 1.09 0.48
CA TYR A 35 -8.56 1.10 1.53
C TYR A 35 -8.22 2.00 2.73
N GLY A 36 -6.97 2.47 2.82
CA GLY A 36 -6.51 3.30 3.93
C GLY A 36 -6.94 4.75 3.84
N ASP A 37 -6.99 5.38 5.01
CA ASP A 37 -7.19 6.81 5.11
C ASP A 37 -5.87 7.60 4.90
N PHE A 38 -5.95 8.93 4.99
CA PHE A 38 -4.78 9.79 4.84
C PHE A 38 -3.67 9.50 5.86
N ASN A 39 -4.04 9.20 7.11
CA ASN A 39 -3.10 8.92 8.19
C ASN A 39 -2.41 7.57 7.97
N ASP A 40 -3.13 6.58 7.45
CA ASP A 40 -2.60 5.27 7.10
C ASP A 40 -1.54 5.36 6.01
N VAL A 41 -1.84 6.12 4.95
CA VAL A 41 -0.90 6.37 3.86
C VAL A 41 0.33 7.13 4.37
N LYS A 42 0.13 8.20 5.16
CA LYS A 42 1.26 8.93 5.77
C LYS A 42 2.13 8.03 6.63
N LYS A 43 1.51 7.12 7.40
CA LYS A 43 2.24 6.19 8.26
C LYS A 43 2.98 5.12 7.44
N LEU A 44 2.38 4.57 6.39
CA LEU A 44 3.04 3.66 5.46
C LEU A 44 4.29 4.31 4.85
N LEU A 45 4.16 5.56 4.36
CA LEU A 45 5.26 6.30 3.77
C LEU A 45 6.35 6.63 4.79
N SER A 46 6.00 6.86 6.07
CA SER A 46 6.96 7.01 7.15
C SER A 46 7.73 5.71 7.48
N ILE A 47 7.13 4.53 7.25
CA ILE A 47 7.74 3.23 7.55
C ILE A 47 8.62 2.75 6.38
N LEU A 48 8.09 2.77 5.15
CA LEU A 48 8.78 2.25 3.97
C LEU A 48 9.59 3.30 3.20
N GLY A 49 9.20 4.56 3.32
CA GLY A 49 9.71 5.65 2.48
C GLY A 49 9.02 5.71 1.12
N VAL A 50 8.88 6.94 0.59
CA VAL A 50 8.13 7.22 -0.65
C VAL A 50 8.70 6.46 -1.85
N LYS A 51 10.03 6.38 -1.99
CA LYS A 51 10.68 5.67 -3.12
C LYS A 51 10.39 4.17 -3.14
N ARG A 52 10.39 3.52 -1.97
CA ARG A 52 10.14 2.08 -1.85
C ARG A 52 8.68 1.76 -2.15
N THR A 53 7.76 2.53 -1.57
CA THR A 53 6.32 2.41 -1.84
C THR A 53 6.03 2.64 -3.34
N ALA A 54 6.62 3.67 -3.95
CA ALA A 54 6.48 3.94 -5.37
C ALA A 54 7.00 2.78 -6.24
N ARG A 55 8.14 2.18 -5.89
CA ARG A 55 8.68 1.03 -6.62
C ARG A 55 7.74 -0.18 -6.58
N ILE A 56 7.17 -0.48 -5.40
CA ILE A 56 6.21 -1.57 -5.22
C ILE A 56 4.94 -1.32 -6.05
N PHE A 57 4.37 -0.12 -5.92
CA PHE A 57 3.21 0.31 -6.68
C PHE A 57 3.45 0.18 -8.20
N ARG A 58 4.56 0.73 -8.71
CA ARG A 58 4.92 0.65 -10.14
C ARG A 58 5.15 -0.80 -10.60
N LYS A 59 5.68 -1.69 -9.74
CA LYS A 59 5.84 -3.12 -10.03
C LYS A 59 4.47 -3.81 -10.16
N GLN A 60 3.55 -3.54 -9.23
CA GLN A 60 2.21 -4.14 -9.22
C GLN A 60 1.38 -3.71 -10.44
N LEU A 61 1.51 -2.46 -10.90
CA LEU A 61 0.84 -1.98 -12.11
C LEU A 61 1.30 -2.67 -13.41
N LYS A 62 2.44 -3.37 -13.41
CA LYS A 62 2.94 -4.13 -14.57
C LYS A 62 2.44 -5.57 -14.61
N GLN A 63 1.71 -6.02 -13.60
CA GLN A 63 1.18 -7.37 -13.53
C GLN A 63 0.00 -7.55 -14.49
N LYS A 64 -0.26 -8.80 -14.90
CA LYS A 64 -1.39 -9.15 -15.78
C LYS A 64 -2.74 -8.76 -15.16
N ARG A 65 -2.86 -8.87 -13.83
CA ARG A 65 -4.01 -8.41 -13.03
C ARG A 65 -3.54 -7.31 -12.09
N VAL A 66 -4.29 -6.21 -12.07
CA VAL A 66 -4.05 -5.07 -11.19
C VAL A 66 -5.23 -4.96 -10.23
N ASN A 67 -4.97 -5.02 -8.93
CA ASN A 67 -6.01 -4.99 -7.89
C ASN A 67 -6.26 -3.56 -7.34
N TYR A 68 -5.72 -2.55 -7.98
CA TYR A 68 -5.97 -1.15 -7.63
C TYR A 68 -7.21 -0.62 -8.31
N GLU A 69 -8.03 0.15 -7.59
CA GLU A 69 -9.12 0.89 -8.21
C GLU A 69 -8.57 1.96 -9.18
N PRO A 70 -9.22 2.24 -10.34
CA PRO A 70 -8.71 3.20 -11.32
C PRO A 70 -8.41 4.60 -10.75
N LYS A 71 -9.24 5.09 -9.81
CA LYS A 71 -9.05 6.38 -9.12
C LYS A 71 -7.77 6.39 -8.27
N ILE A 72 -7.48 5.28 -7.60
CA ILE A 72 -6.29 5.07 -6.76
C ILE A 72 -5.05 5.02 -7.65
N ILE A 73 -5.12 4.29 -8.76
CA ILE A 73 -4.06 4.26 -9.77
C ILE A 73 -3.73 5.67 -10.24
N HIS A 74 -4.75 6.44 -10.63
CA HIS A 74 -4.56 7.79 -11.15
C HIS A 74 -3.90 8.72 -10.12
N TYR A 75 -4.45 8.78 -8.92
CA TYR A 75 -3.92 9.63 -7.85
C TYR A 75 -2.46 9.29 -7.51
N PHE A 76 -2.16 8.01 -7.25
CA PHE A 76 -0.83 7.63 -6.82
C PHE A 76 0.21 7.63 -7.95
N LYS A 77 -0.21 7.49 -9.22
CA LYS A 77 0.67 7.79 -10.36
C LYS A 77 1.16 9.23 -10.31
N LEU A 78 0.26 10.21 -10.16
CA LEU A 78 0.62 11.63 -10.08
C LEU A 78 1.47 11.94 -8.84
N TYR A 79 1.06 11.42 -7.68
CA TYR A 79 1.79 11.61 -6.42
C TYR A 79 3.22 11.08 -6.51
N PHE A 80 3.40 9.83 -6.95
CA PHE A 80 4.73 9.23 -7.07
C PHE A 80 5.53 9.78 -8.25
N GLN A 81 4.93 10.39 -9.26
CA GLN A 81 5.68 11.12 -10.29
C GLN A 81 6.35 12.38 -9.72
N LYS A 82 5.68 13.08 -8.79
CA LYS A 82 6.21 14.29 -8.15
C LYS A 82 7.20 14.01 -7.02
N HIS A 83 7.00 12.91 -6.29
CA HIS A 83 7.69 12.67 -5.02
C HIS A 83 8.64 11.45 -5.00
N ALA A 84 8.79 10.67 -6.09
CA ALA A 84 9.62 9.46 -6.13
C ALA A 84 10.40 9.21 -7.42
#